data_AF-A0A5D2TXF5-F1
#
_entry.id   AF-A0A5D2TXF5-F1
#
_cell.length_a   1.000
_cell.length_b   1.000
_cell.length_c   1.000
_cell.angle_alpha   90.00
_cell.angle_beta   90.00
_cell.angle_gamma   90.00
#
_symmetry.space_group_name_H-M   'P 1'
#
loop_
_entity.id
_entity.type
_entity.pdbx_description
1 polymer ?
#
loop_
_entity_poly.entity_id
_entity_poly.type
_entity_poly.pdbx_seq_one_letter_code
_entity_poly.pdbx_strand_id
1 'polypeptide(L)'
;MSSDDPNQPGLVITVTESIRSFLLSASNDRRLSEELRELALTLSSAANAPYKQIRSIWMESVFDTRPGLISLFSGSNFVFTSPKPREKSEELKERLRKLKELAERKEYQELVKDITPRRISMNLSLLIRIKLALNLLQIYMLLLQDSSS
;
A
#
# COMPACT_ATOMS: atom_id res chain seq x y z
N MET A 1 -5.77 10.54 -23.40
CA MET A 1 -7.25 10.51 -23.38
C MET A 1 -7.64 9.27 -22.59
N SER A 2 -8.24 9.45 -21.41
CA SER A 2 -8.50 8.35 -20.47
C SER A 2 -9.66 7.50 -20.99
N SER A 3 -9.39 6.24 -21.27
CA SER A 3 -10.39 5.23 -21.60
C SER A 3 -11.22 4.94 -20.33
N ASP A 4 -12.42 5.50 -20.27
CA ASP A 4 -13.42 5.18 -19.26
C ASP A 4 -13.94 3.76 -19.54
N ASP A 5 -13.29 2.77 -18.93
CA ASP A 5 -13.80 1.41 -18.87
C ASP A 5 -15.07 1.41 -18.01
N PRO A 6 -16.25 1.03 -18.56
CA PRO A 6 -17.51 1.03 -17.81
C PRO A 6 -17.48 0.10 -16.59
N ASN A 7 -16.47 -0.77 -16.51
CA ASN A 7 -16.33 -1.77 -15.46
C ASN A 7 -15.34 -1.39 -14.34
N GLN A 8 -14.67 -0.24 -14.43
CA GLN A 8 -13.86 0.27 -13.34
C GLN A 8 -14.74 1.10 -12.39
N PRO A 9 -14.93 0.68 -11.12
CA PRO A 9 -15.65 1.50 -10.16
C PRO A 9 -14.84 2.77 -9.97
N GLY A 10 -15.34 3.88 -10.55
CA GLY A 10 -14.77 5.20 -10.38
C GLY A 10 -14.94 5.69 -8.94
N LEU A 11 -15.30 6.95 -8.78
CA LEU A 11 -15.62 7.48 -7.46
C LEU A 11 -16.80 6.71 -6.83
N VAL A 12 -16.57 6.07 -5.69
CA VAL A 12 -17.59 5.37 -4.89
C VAL A 12 -17.94 6.22 -3.69
N ILE A 13 -19.23 6.35 -3.41
CA ILE A 13 -19.77 7.11 -2.28
C ILE A 13 -20.67 6.25 -1.41
N THR A 14 -20.72 6.58 -0.13
CA THR A 14 -21.67 5.97 0.82
C THR A 14 -23.09 6.44 0.50
N VAL A 15 -24.02 5.49 0.44
CA VAL A 15 -25.44 5.77 0.19
C VAL A 15 -26.08 6.24 1.49
N THR A 16 -26.32 7.55 1.57
CA THR A 16 -27.10 8.19 2.65
C THR A 16 -28.59 8.04 2.42
N GLU A 17 -29.41 8.37 3.43
CA GLU A 17 -30.86 8.30 3.32
C GLU A 17 -31.43 9.20 2.22
N SER A 18 -30.85 10.39 2.00
CA SER A 18 -31.23 11.29 0.90
C SER A 18 -31.03 10.63 -0.47
N ILE A 19 -29.90 9.96 -0.66
CA ILE A 19 -29.57 9.23 -1.89
C ILE A 19 -30.51 8.04 -2.04
N ARG A 20 -30.74 7.27 -0.97
CA ARG A 20 -31.66 6.12 -0.99
C ARG A 20 -33.07 6.52 -1.37
N SER A 21 -33.62 7.55 -0.73
CA SER A 21 -34.95 8.08 -1.02
C SER A 21 -35.08 8.53 -2.48
N PHE A 22 -34.07 9.24 -2.99
CA PHE A 22 -34.01 9.63 -4.40
C PHE A 22 -34.00 8.42 -5.34
N LEU A 23 -33.17 7.41 -5.07
CA LEU A 23 -33.09 6.21 -5.90
C LEU A 23 -34.38 5.38 -5.88
N LEU A 24 -35.06 5.28 -4.73
CA LEU A 24 -36.37 4.63 -4.62
C LEU A 24 -37.47 5.40 -5.39
N SER A 25 -37.41 6.73 -5.37
CA SER A 25 -38.31 7.54 -6.20
C SER A 25 -38.02 7.31 -7.69
N ALA A 26 -36.74 7.31 -8.08
CA ALA A 26 -36.31 7.09 -9.45
C ALA A 26 -36.68 5.69 -9.98
N SER A 27 -36.61 4.64 -9.16
CA SER A 27 -37.02 3.29 -9.58
C SER A 27 -38.51 3.18 -9.94
N ASN A 28 -39.34 4.07 -9.38
CA ASN A 28 -40.78 4.13 -9.66
C ASN A 28 -41.13 5.15 -10.77
N ASP A 29 -40.17 5.94 -11.26
CA ASP A 29 -40.41 6.95 -12.28
C ASP A 29 -40.45 6.30 -13.68
N ARG A 30 -41.64 6.27 -14.28
CA ARG A 30 -41.88 5.69 -15.62
C ARG A 30 -41.25 6.49 -16.76
N ARG A 31 -40.75 7.70 -16.49
CA ARG A 31 -40.08 8.55 -17.49
C ARG A 31 -38.62 8.17 -17.69
N LEU A 32 -38.03 7.46 -16.74
CA LEU A 32 -36.68 6.92 -16.85
C LEU A 32 -36.69 5.62 -17.65
N SER A 33 -35.58 5.35 -18.34
CA SER A 33 -35.33 4.06 -19.01
C SER A 33 -35.45 2.91 -18.01
N GLU A 34 -35.95 1.76 -18.47
CA GLU A 34 -36.08 0.55 -17.65
C GLU A 34 -34.75 0.16 -17.00
N GLU A 35 -33.66 0.23 -17.75
CA GLU A 35 -32.31 -0.08 -17.27
C GLU A 35 -31.90 0.82 -16.08
N LEU A 36 -32.24 2.11 -16.13
CA LEU A 36 -31.93 3.05 -15.05
C LEU A 36 -32.83 2.87 -13.85
N ARG A 37 -34.08 2.44 -14.05
CA ARG A 37 -35.01 2.13 -12.96
C ARG A 37 -34.56 0.89 -12.18
N GLU A 38 -34.14 -0.15 -12.89
CA GLU A 38 -33.57 -1.37 -12.28
C GLU A 38 -32.25 -1.06 -11.57
N LEU A 39 -31.39 -0.24 -12.18
CA LEU A 39 -30.15 0.21 -11.58
C LEU A 39 -30.43 1.02 -10.30
N ALA A 40 -31.40 1.93 -10.33
CA ALA A 40 -31.78 2.72 -9.16
C ALA A 40 -32.29 1.83 -8.01
N LEU A 41 -33.10 0.82 -8.32
CA LEU A 41 -33.58 -0.16 -7.34
C LEU A 41 -32.40 -0.93 -6.73
N THR A 42 -31.48 -1.40 -7.55
CA THR A 42 -30.29 -2.13 -7.10
C THR A 42 -29.43 -1.26 -6.19
N LEU A 43 -29.13 -0.03 -6.61
CA LEU A 43 -28.31 0.91 -5.83
C LEU A 43 -28.97 1.36 -4.52
N SER A 44 -30.30 1.42 -4.46
CA SER A 44 -31.02 1.82 -3.24
C SER A 44 -30.79 0.86 -2.06
N SER A 45 -30.57 -0.43 -2.37
CA SER A 45 -30.29 -1.49 -1.41
C SER A 45 -28.82 -1.55 -0.96
N ALA A 46 -27.92 -0.94 -1.73
CA ALA A 46 -26.48 -0.98 -1.47
C ALA A 46 -26.07 0.02 -0.37
N ALA A 47 -25.04 -0.32 0.39
CA ALA A 47 -24.43 0.60 1.35
C ALA A 47 -23.52 1.64 0.66
N ASN A 48 -22.91 1.25 -0.47
CA ASN A 48 -22.00 2.07 -1.26
C ASN A 48 -22.37 1.95 -2.73
N ALA A 49 -22.27 3.06 -3.47
CA ALA A 49 -22.66 3.11 -4.87
C ALA A 49 -21.68 3.95 -5.70
N PRO A 50 -21.44 3.60 -6.98
CA PRO A 50 -20.65 4.41 -7.88
C PRO A 50 -21.33 5.76 -8.16
N TYR A 51 -20.61 6.86 -7.93
CA TYR A 51 -21.09 8.22 -8.19
C TYR A 51 -21.54 8.41 -9.64
N LYS A 52 -20.82 7.82 -10.61
CA LYS A 52 -21.17 7.92 -12.04
C LYS A 52 -22.59 7.43 -12.30
N GLN A 53 -22.97 6.30 -11.70
CA GLN A 53 -24.30 5.71 -11.91
C GLN A 53 -25.42 6.54 -11.28
N ILE A 54 -25.22 7.01 -10.03
CA ILE A 54 -26.18 7.92 -9.38
C ILE A 54 -26.33 9.22 -10.18
N ARG A 55 -25.21 9.74 -10.69
CA ARG A 55 -25.21 10.95 -11.53
C ARG A 55 -25.96 10.73 -12.84
N SER A 56 -25.85 9.58 -13.50
CA SER A 56 -26.61 9.29 -14.71
C SER A 56 -28.12 9.30 -14.44
N ILE A 57 -28.56 8.63 -13.37
CA ILE A 57 -29.97 8.66 -12.94
C ILE A 57 -30.42 10.09 -12.63
N TRP A 58 -29.59 10.87 -11.93
CA TRP A 58 -29.89 12.26 -11.61
C TRP A 58 -30.00 13.15 -12.85
N MET A 59 -29.13 12.97 -13.85
CA MET A 59 -29.14 13.73 -15.09
C MET A 59 -30.39 13.45 -15.93
N GLU A 60 -30.90 12.23 -15.89
CA GLU A 60 -32.12 11.82 -16.63
C GLU A 60 -33.42 12.06 -15.86
N SER A 61 -33.34 12.27 -14.54
CA SER A 61 -34.52 12.61 -13.72
C SER A 61 -35.16 13.94 -14.15
N VAL A 62 -36.47 14.06 -14.01
CA VAL A 62 -37.22 15.26 -14.41
C VAL A 62 -36.78 16.47 -13.59
N PHE A 63 -36.57 17.61 -14.25
CA PHE A 63 -36.07 18.84 -13.63
C PHE A 63 -36.87 19.29 -12.40
N ASP A 64 -38.20 19.22 -12.45
CA ASP A 64 -39.08 19.69 -11.37
C ASP A 64 -39.04 18.81 -10.11
N THR A 65 -38.74 17.52 -10.26
CA THR A 65 -38.64 16.56 -9.14
C THR A 65 -37.18 16.28 -8.75
N ARG A 66 -36.23 16.92 -9.42
CA ARG A 66 -34.81 16.67 -9.25
C ARG A 66 -34.32 17.32 -7.95
N PRO A 67 -33.78 16.55 -6.99
CA PRO A 67 -33.17 17.15 -5.80
C PRO A 67 -31.92 17.94 -6.20
N GLY A 68 -31.64 19.03 -5.46
CA GLY A 68 -30.39 19.76 -5.64
C GLY A 68 -29.18 18.84 -5.49
N LEU A 69 -28.21 18.93 -6.40
CA LEU A 69 -27.07 17.99 -6.43
C LEU A 69 -26.27 18.02 -5.11
N ILE A 70 -26.02 19.23 -4.60
CA ILE A 70 -25.27 19.43 -3.36
C ILE A 70 -26.05 18.88 -2.15
N SER A 71 -27.37 19.12 -2.11
CA SER A 71 -28.20 18.62 -1.00
C SER A 71 -28.35 17.10 -1.04
N LEU A 72 -28.41 16.49 -2.23
CA LEU A 72 -28.49 15.05 -2.42
C LEU A 72 -27.27 14.34 -1.81
N PHE A 73 -26.07 14.85 -2.08
CA PHE A 73 -24.80 14.29 -1.59
C PHE A 73 -24.35 14.84 -0.23
N SER A 74 -25.15 15.68 0.41
CA SER A 74 -24.83 16.21 1.74
C SER A 74 -24.71 15.07 2.76
N GLY A 75 -23.60 15.04 3.50
CA GLY A 75 -23.32 13.99 4.48
C GLY A 75 -22.85 12.65 3.88
N SER A 76 -22.68 12.56 2.57
CA SER A 76 -22.08 11.37 1.93
C SER A 76 -20.56 11.39 2.06
N ASN A 77 -19.97 10.21 2.24
CA ASN A 77 -18.52 10.02 2.33
C ASN A 77 -17.98 9.33 1.09
N PHE A 78 -16.74 9.65 0.73
CA PHE A 78 -16.00 8.94 -0.32
C PHE A 78 -15.43 7.64 0.25
N VAL A 79 -15.68 6.54 -0.45
CA VAL A 79 -15.12 5.23 -0.10
C VAL A 79 -13.87 5.01 -0.94
N PHE A 80 -12.72 5.27 -0.32
CA PHE A 80 -11.43 4.93 -0.90
C PHE A 80 -11.08 3.51 -0.53
N THR A 81 -10.92 2.63 -1.52
CA THR A 81 -10.28 1.34 -1.30
C THR A 81 -8.78 1.59 -1.14
N SER A 82 -8.16 1.00 -0.12
CA SER A 82 -6.70 1.02 -0.03
C SER A 82 -6.16 0.44 -1.34
N PRO A 83 -5.25 1.13 -2.04
CA PRO A 83 -4.56 0.54 -3.18
C PRO A 83 -3.97 -0.80 -2.76
N LYS A 84 -3.92 -1.76 -3.67
CA LYS A 84 -3.21 -3.02 -3.42
C LYS A 84 -1.82 -2.68 -2.86
N PRO A 85 -1.42 -3.26 -1.71
CA PRO A 85 -0.10 -3.02 -1.16
C PRO A 85 0.94 -3.27 -2.25
N ARG A 86 1.77 -2.28 -2.54
CA ARG A 86 2.84 -2.45 -3.53
C ARG A 86 3.71 -3.63 -3.10
N GLU A 87 3.93 -4.57 -4.01
CA GLU A 87 4.90 -5.63 -3.79
C GLU A 87 6.25 -4.96 -3.51
N LYS A 88 6.82 -5.21 -2.33
CA LYS A 88 8.14 -4.69 -1.99
C LYS A 88 9.14 -5.28 -2.96
N SER A 89 9.98 -4.44 -3.59
CA SER A 89 11.04 -4.91 -4.47
C SER A 89 11.96 -5.88 -3.73
N GLU A 90 12.49 -6.88 -4.45
CA GLU A 90 13.44 -7.86 -3.87
C GLU A 90 14.65 -7.15 -3.24
N GLU A 91 15.12 -6.08 -3.86
CA GLU A 91 16.19 -5.24 -3.32
C GLU A 91 15.83 -4.66 -1.94
N LEU A 92 14.60 -4.17 -1.77
CA LEU A 92 14.15 -3.62 -0.49
C LEU A 92 14.00 -4.72 0.57
N LYS A 93 13.54 -5.92 0.20
CA LYS A 93 13.46 -7.07 1.11
C LYS A 93 14.84 -7.49 1.60
N GLU A 94 15.82 -7.53 0.71
CA GLU A 94 17.19 -7.91 1.07
C GLU A 94 17.85 -6.86 1.97
N ARG A 95 17.64 -5.57 1.69
CA ARG A 95 18.09 -4.47 2.56
C ARG A 95 17.47 -4.57 3.97
N LEU A 96 16.17 -4.85 4.06
CA LEU A 96 15.49 -5.03 5.34
C LEU A 96 16.01 -6.25 6.12
N ARG A 97 16.30 -7.37 5.42
CA ARG A 97 16.91 -8.55 6.05
C ARG A 97 18.28 -8.22 6.63
N LYS A 98 19.14 -7.54 5.86
CA LYS A 98 20.48 -7.10 6.31
C LYS A 98 20.40 -6.19 7.54
N LEU A 99 19.47 -5.24 7.55
CA LEU A 99 19.27 -4.36 8.72
C LEU A 99 18.80 -5.15 9.95
N LYS A 100 17.92 -6.14 9.78
CA LYS A 100 17.46 -7.00 10.88
C LYS A 100 18.60 -7.84 11.46
N GLU A 101 19.41 -8.48 10.61
CA GLU A 101 20.57 -9.26 11.03
C GLU A 101 21.60 -8.40 11.78
N LEU A 102 21.82 -7.16 11.36
CA LEU A 102 22.71 -6.23 12.05
C LEU A 102 22.18 -5.83 13.42
N ALA A 103 20.87 -5.60 13.54
CA ALA A 103 20.23 -5.29 14.82
C ALA A 103 20.34 -6.47 15.81
N GLU A 104 20.04 -7.69 15.36
CA GLU A 104 20.13 -8.91 16.18
C GLU A 104 21.57 -9.16 16.66
N ARG A 105 22.57 -8.97 15.78
CA ARG A 105 23.99 -9.09 16.17
C ARG A 105 24.40 -8.05 17.21
N LYS A 106 23.90 -6.81 17.09
CA LYS A 106 24.20 -5.75 18.05
C LYS A 106 23.59 -6.04 19.41
N GLU A 107 22.35 -6.51 19.44
CA GLU A 107 21.66 -6.91 20.67
C GLU A 107 22.37 -8.08 21.37
N TYR A 108 22.79 -9.10 20.59
CA TYR A 108 23.59 -10.19 21.12
C TYR A 108 24.93 -9.72 21.71
N GLN A 109 25.62 -8.80 21.03
CA GLN A 109 26.87 -8.22 21.53
C GLN A 109 26.68 -7.44 22.83
N GLU A 110 25.57 -6.71 22.97
CA GLU A 110 25.23 -6.02 24.21
C GLU A 110 24.95 -7.00 25.35
N LEU A 111 24.23 -8.10 25.09
CA LEU A 111 23.94 -9.13 26.09
C LEU A 111 25.19 -9.87 26.59
N VAL A 112 26.14 -10.14 25.70
CA VAL A 112 27.35 -10.93 26.02
C VAL A 112 28.50 -10.05 26.57
N LYS A 113 28.33 -8.73 26.55
CA LYS A 113 29.33 -7.74 26.97
C LYS A 113 29.81 -7.94 28.41
N ASP A 114 28.91 -8.24 29.33
CA ASP A 114 29.22 -8.36 30.76
C ASP A 114 29.69 -9.76 31.18
N ILE A 115 29.49 -10.75 30.31
CA ILE A 115 29.83 -12.15 30.55
C ILE A 115 31.23 -12.48 30.00
N THR A 116 31.70 -11.72 29.01
CA THR A 116 32.99 -11.97 28.36
C THR A 116 34.14 -11.45 29.22
N PRO A 117 34.99 -12.31 29.81
CA PRO A 117 36.08 -11.86 30.66
C PRO A 117 37.10 -11.04 29.84
N ARG A 118 37.47 -9.85 30.34
CA ARG A 118 38.35 -8.88 29.66
C ARG A 118 39.68 -9.45 29.14
N ARG A 119 40.20 -10.51 29.76
CA ARG A 119 41.42 -11.21 29.31
C ARG A 119 41.23 -11.94 27.97
N ILE A 120 40.04 -12.48 27.71
CA ILE A 120 39.72 -13.21 26.47
C ILE A 120 39.45 -12.23 25.33
N SER A 121 38.78 -11.10 25.60
CA SER A 121 38.56 -10.06 24.59
C SER A 121 39.85 -9.37 24.14
N MET A 122 40.80 -9.11 25.06
CA MET A 122 42.13 -8.62 24.72
C MET A 122 42.93 -9.62 23.87
N ASN A 123 42.90 -10.91 24.22
CA ASN A 123 43.57 -11.96 23.45
C ASN A 123 42.98 -12.12 22.05
N LEU A 124 41.65 -12.09 21.92
CA LEU A 124 41.00 -12.22 20.61
C LEU A 124 41.32 -11.04 19.70
N SER A 125 41.36 -9.82 20.23
CA SER A 125 41.79 -8.64 19.47
C SER A 125 43.25 -8.76 19.00
N LEU A 126 44.15 -9.24 19.87
CA LEU A 126 45.56 -9.49 19.53
C LEU A 126 45.68 -10.56 18.44
N LEU A 127 44.94 -11.67 18.57
CA LEU A 127 44.93 -12.78 17.62
C LEU A 127 44.43 -12.36 16.24
N ILE A 128 43.36 -11.55 16.19
CA ILE A 128 42.83 -10.99 14.94
C ILE A 128 43.89 -10.11 14.26
N ARG A 129 44.59 -9.26 15.01
CA ARG A 129 45.66 -8.41 14.47
C ARG A 129 46.85 -9.23 13.95
N ILE A 130 47.27 -10.25 14.68
CA ILE A 130 48.35 -11.17 14.26
C ILE A 130 47.93 -11.92 12.98
N LYS A 131 46.68 -12.41 12.91
CA LYS A 131 46.17 -13.13 11.74
C LYS A 131 46.10 -12.22 10.51
N LEU A 132 45.68 -10.96 10.66
CA LEU A 132 45.68 -9.97 9.58
C LEU A 132 47.11 -9.69 9.08
N ALA A 133 48.06 -9.50 10.00
CA ALA A 133 49.46 -9.23 9.67
C ALA A 133 50.09 -10.40 8.91
N LEU A 134 49.84 -11.65 9.33
CA LEU A 134 50.29 -12.84 8.62
C LEU A 134 49.67 -12.96 7.22
N ASN A 135 48.39 -12.62 7.06
CA ASN A 135 47.72 -12.63 5.77
C ASN A 135 48.31 -11.56 4.82
N LEU A 136 48.54 -10.35 5.33
CA LEU A 136 49.23 -9.28 4.60
C LEU A 136 50.64 -9.70 4.16
N LEU A 137 51.39 -10.37 5.03
CA LEU A 137 52.72 -10.90 4.71
C LEU A 137 52.65 -11.98 3.62
N GLN A 138 51.67 -12.88 3.70
CA GLN A 138 51.45 -13.90 2.68
C GLN A 138 51.12 -13.29 1.31
N ILE A 139 50.28 -12.27 1.29
CA ILE A 139 49.94 -11.53 0.06
C ILE A 139 51.19 -10.84 -0.50
N TYR A 140 51.99 -10.20 0.35
CA TYR A 140 53.23 -9.54 -0.08
C TYR A 140 54.26 -10.52 -0.65
N MET A 141 54.41 -11.70 -0.05
CA MET A 141 55.30 -12.75 -0.54
C MET A 141 54.86 -13.31 -1.90
N LEU A 142 53.54 -13.49 -2.11
CA LEU A 142 52.99 -13.90 -3.40
C LEU A 142 53.28 -12.86 -4.50
N LEU A 143 53.12 -11.57 -4.19
CA LEU A 143 53.41 -10.48 -5.13
C LEU A 143 54.90 -10.37 -5.49
N LEU A 144 55.81 -10.72 -4.57
CA LEU A 144 57.26 -10.74 -4.83
C LEU A 144 57.69 -11.93 -5.70
N GLN A 145 57.03 -13.08 -5.57
CA GLN A 145 57.29 -14.25 -6.43
C GLN A 145 56.88 -13.98 -7.88
N ASP A 146 55.78 -13.25 -8.11
CA ASP A 146 55.34 -12.86 -9.45
C ASP A 146 56.22 -11.77 -10.09
N SER A 147 57.04 -11.05 -9.30
CA SER A 147 57.92 -9.98 -9.79
C SER A 147 59.36 -10.43 -10.12
N SER A 148 59.71 -11.70 -9.87
CA SER A 148 61.04 -12.28 -10.13
C SER A 148 61.05 -13.35 -11.24
N SER A 149 60.05 -13.35 -12.14
CA SER A 149 60.03 -14.15 -13.38
C SER A 149 60.12 -13.29 -14.62
#